data_AF-A0A2G6C9K8-F1
#
_entry.id   AF-A0A2G6C9K8-F1
#
_cell.length_a   1.000
_cell.length_b   1.000
_cell.length_c   1.000
_cell.angle_alpha   90.00
_cell.angle_beta   90.00
_cell.angle_gamma   90.00
#
_symmetry.space_group_name_H-M   'P 1'
#
loop_
_entity.id
_entity.type
_entity.pdbx_description
1 polymer ?
#
loop_
_entity_poly.entity_id
_entity_poly.type
_entity_poly.pdbx_seq_one_letter_code
_entity_poly.pdbx_strand_id
1 'polypeptide(L)'
;MQQMHSQTRQFSSSVADQVKQITSLQHQLKNTVTPGNMEDWQFAEVEFLLKLANRELHLSGNREAAGKALREADQLLSENASANYLPVRQQIANDLAALEAMDIPKISLISQQITVLGRQLKPVIKDVPETETDSKKATTTPPDNHEKTATSQWDNYKNKATSLLNDALIIRQLDKSLNNELSIEAREQAYQLLQLRLEALRLMALQQQDKAYHRQIELIRDTVSAYYPPEQFITIGKTLDQLTTVNLSPPIPDISGSQQALQKARLAEVRQ
;
A
#
# COMPACT_ATOMS: atom_id res chain seq x y z
N MET A 1 -20.60 9.95 11.67
CA MET A 1 -19.89 9.43 10.48
C MET A 1 -20.72 9.41 9.19
N GLN A 2 -22.05 9.31 9.22
CA GLN A 2 -22.90 9.34 8.01
C GLN A 2 -23.14 10.76 7.44
N GLN A 3 -23.18 11.80 8.27
CA GLN A 3 -23.38 13.20 7.83
C GLN A 3 -22.18 13.81 7.07
N MET A 4 -20.95 13.36 7.31
CA MET A 4 -19.78 13.85 6.56
C MET A 4 -19.79 13.36 5.10
N HIS A 5 -20.22 12.11 4.87
CA HIS A 5 -20.27 11.54 3.52
C HIS A 5 -21.35 12.18 2.64
N SER A 6 -22.45 12.68 3.22
CA SER A 6 -23.46 13.43 2.46
C SER A 6 -22.98 14.83 2.09
N GLN A 7 -22.21 15.50 2.96
CA GLN A 7 -21.65 16.82 2.67
C GLN A 7 -20.58 16.76 1.55
N THR A 8 -19.73 15.74 1.53
CA THR A 8 -18.75 15.55 0.45
C THR A 8 -19.42 15.25 -0.89
N ARG A 9 -20.52 14.48 -0.90
CA ARG A 9 -21.30 14.23 -2.14
C ARG A 9 -22.01 15.48 -2.64
N GLN A 10 -22.63 16.25 -1.75
CA GLN A 10 -23.28 17.52 -2.11
C GLN A 10 -22.29 18.58 -2.61
N PHE A 11 -21.08 18.62 -2.05
CA PHE A 11 -20.01 19.49 -2.55
C PHE A 11 -19.53 19.05 -3.93
N SER A 12 -19.32 17.75 -4.15
CA SER A 12 -18.91 17.23 -5.46
C SER A 12 -19.96 17.46 -6.56
N SER A 13 -21.25 17.33 -6.25
CA SER A 13 -22.31 17.64 -7.21
C SER A 13 -22.42 19.14 -7.48
N SER A 14 -22.28 20.00 -6.45
CA SER A 14 -22.28 21.45 -6.65
C SER A 14 -21.11 21.92 -7.53
N VAL A 15 -19.93 21.32 -7.40
CA VAL A 15 -18.79 21.64 -8.27
C VAL A 15 -19.02 21.12 -9.68
N ALA A 16 -19.55 19.92 -9.86
CA ALA A 16 -19.86 19.38 -11.18
C ALA A 16 -20.97 20.17 -11.90
N ASP A 17 -21.98 20.64 -11.17
CA ASP A 17 -23.07 21.47 -11.71
C ASP A 17 -22.59 22.89 -12.00
N GLN A 18 -21.70 23.46 -11.18
CA GLN A 18 -21.02 24.72 -11.50
C GLN A 18 -20.14 24.60 -12.75
N VAL A 19 -19.38 23.50 -12.89
CA VAL A 19 -18.59 23.26 -14.10
C VAL A 19 -19.50 23.15 -15.32
N LYS A 20 -20.61 22.41 -15.25
CA LYS A 20 -21.58 22.33 -16.35
C LYS A 20 -22.21 23.67 -16.71
N GLN A 21 -22.57 24.49 -15.72
CA GLN A 21 -23.10 25.83 -15.95
C GLN A 21 -22.06 26.77 -16.57
N ILE A 22 -20.79 26.68 -16.14
CA ILE A 22 -19.69 27.42 -16.73
C ILE A 22 -19.46 26.96 -18.17
N THR A 23 -19.43 25.64 -18.43
CA THR A 23 -19.30 25.08 -19.77
C THR A 23 -20.46 25.45 -20.69
N SER A 24 -21.71 25.48 -20.20
CA SER A 24 -22.86 25.86 -21.03
C SER A 24 -22.91 27.36 -21.33
N LEU A 25 -22.53 28.21 -20.35
CA LEU A 25 -22.35 29.64 -20.58
C LEU A 25 -21.20 29.92 -21.55
N GLN A 26 -20.08 29.17 -21.44
CA GLN A 26 -18.96 29.23 -22.38
C GLN A 26 -19.38 28.85 -23.81
N HIS A 27 -20.19 27.80 -23.97
CA HIS A 27 -20.73 27.40 -25.27
C HIS A 27 -21.68 28.44 -25.88
N GLN A 28 -22.49 29.13 -25.08
CA GLN A 28 -23.35 30.22 -25.56
C GLN A 28 -22.56 31.45 -25.98
N LEU A 29 -21.46 31.76 -25.28
CA LEU A 29 -20.57 32.88 -25.64
C LEU A 29 -19.82 32.62 -26.94
N LYS A 30 -19.47 31.37 -27.26
CA LYS A 30 -18.81 31.02 -28.53
C LYS A 30 -19.58 31.43 -29.79
N ASN A 31 -20.92 31.56 -29.70
CA ASN A 31 -21.77 31.89 -30.85
C ASN A 31 -21.95 33.40 -31.10
N THR A 32 -21.46 34.29 -30.22
CA THR A 32 -21.68 35.74 -30.29
C THR A 32 -20.40 36.57 -30.48
N VAL A 33 -19.29 35.92 -30.80
CA VAL A 33 -17.92 36.46 -30.69
C VAL A 33 -17.35 36.81 -32.08
N THR A 34 -16.96 38.08 -32.25
CA THR A 34 -16.28 38.67 -33.43
C THR A 34 -14.91 38.00 -33.67
N PRO A 35 -14.37 37.91 -34.91
CA PRO A 35 -13.13 37.16 -35.21
C PRO A 35 -11.92 37.44 -34.30
N GLY A 36 -11.68 38.70 -33.90
CA GLY A 36 -10.59 39.03 -32.96
C GLY A 36 -10.81 38.51 -31.52
N ASN A 37 -12.07 38.33 -31.11
CA ASN A 37 -12.40 37.76 -29.81
C ASN A 37 -12.35 36.22 -29.84
N MET A 38 -12.29 35.58 -31.02
CA MET A 38 -12.26 34.12 -31.17
C MET A 38 -10.87 33.57 -30.82
N GLU A 39 -9.80 34.23 -31.24
CA GLU A 39 -8.42 33.87 -30.85
C GLU A 39 -8.20 34.08 -29.35
N ASP A 40 -8.67 35.20 -28.79
CA ASP A 40 -8.62 35.48 -27.34
C ASP A 40 -9.41 34.43 -26.53
N TRP A 41 -10.56 33.99 -27.03
CA TRP A 41 -11.36 32.93 -26.40
C TRP A 41 -10.64 31.57 -26.44
N GLN A 42 -10.06 31.19 -27.58
CA GLN A 42 -9.31 29.94 -27.71
C GLN A 42 -8.08 29.93 -26.82
N PHE A 43 -7.36 31.06 -26.74
CA PHE A 43 -6.23 31.20 -25.83
C PHE A 43 -6.66 30.94 -24.38
N ALA A 44 -7.76 31.55 -23.94
CA ALA A 44 -8.28 31.38 -22.59
C ALA A 44 -8.71 29.93 -22.31
N GLU A 45 -9.28 29.25 -23.32
CA GLU A 45 -9.67 27.85 -23.20
C GLU A 45 -8.46 26.91 -23.10
N VAL A 46 -7.43 27.11 -23.92
CA VAL A 46 -6.17 26.38 -23.80
C VAL A 46 -5.54 26.63 -22.44
N GLU A 47 -5.48 27.89 -21.97
CA GLU A 47 -4.94 28.21 -20.65
C GLU A 47 -5.73 27.50 -19.53
N PHE A 48 -7.06 27.44 -19.64
CA PHE A 48 -7.91 26.70 -18.70
C PHE A 48 -7.59 25.21 -18.70
N LEU A 49 -7.48 24.58 -19.88
CA LEU A 49 -7.17 23.16 -20.03
C LEU A 49 -5.78 22.80 -19.46
N LEU A 50 -4.77 23.64 -19.68
CA LEU A 50 -3.43 23.44 -19.13
C LEU A 50 -3.42 23.58 -17.59
N LYS A 51 -4.17 24.53 -17.04
CA LYS A 51 -4.35 24.66 -15.58
C LYS A 51 -5.11 23.47 -14.99
N LEU A 52 -6.13 23.01 -15.70
CA LEU A 52 -6.90 21.83 -15.31
C LEU A 52 -6.01 20.59 -15.28
N ALA A 53 -5.16 20.39 -16.29
CA ALA A 53 -4.22 19.27 -16.34
C ALA A 53 -3.26 19.28 -15.14
N ASN A 54 -2.63 20.43 -14.86
CA ASN A 54 -1.74 20.60 -13.71
C ASN A 54 -2.46 20.31 -12.39
N ARG A 55 -3.68 20.85 -12.22
CA ARG A 55 -4.47 20.65 -11.00
C ARG A 55 -4.86 19.19 -10.79
N GLU A 56 -5.38 18.52 -11.82
CA GLU A 56 -5.77 17.11 -11.73
C GLU A 56 -4.57 16.20 -11.43
N LEU A 57 -3.41 16.52 -11.98
CA LEU A 57 -2.19 15.78 -11.70
C LEU A 57 -1.71 15.99 -10.26
N HIS A 58 -1.63 17.24 -9.79
CA HIS A 58 -1.10 17.55 -8.45
C HIS A 58 -2.06 17.18 -7.31
N LEU A 59 -3.38 17.33 -7.50
CA LEU A 59 -4.36 17.07 -6.44
C LEU A 59 -4.82 15.61 -6.41
N SER A 60 -5.10 15.05 -7.59
CA SER A 60 -5.73 13.74 -7.70
C SER A 60 -4.75 12.64 -8.15
N GLY A 61 -3.53 13.00 -8.56
CA GLY A 61 -2.60 12.05 -9.21
C GLY A 61 -3.16 11.47 -10.50
N ASN A 62 -4.19 12.10 -11.08
CA ASN A 62 -4.97 11.50 -12.14
C ASN A 62 -4.33 11.76 -13.50
N ARG A 63 -3.36 10.91 -13.85
CA ARG A 63 -2.66 10.94 -15.14
C ARG A 63 -3.63 10.93 -16.33
N GLU A 64 -4.69 10.13 -16.27
CA GLU A 64 -5.62 10.01 -17.39
C GLU A 64 -6.38 11.31 -17.64
N ALA A 65 -6.89 11.93 -16.58
CA ALA A 65 -7.58 13.22 -16.67
C ALA A 65 -6.62 14.34 -17.14
N ALA A 66 -5.41 14.39 -16.57
CA ALA A 66 -4.39 15.37 -16.98
C ALA A 66 -4.01 15.20 -18.45
N GLY A 67 -3.75 13.97 -18.90
CA GLY A 67 -3.41 13.68 -20.30
C GLY A 67 -4.56 13.95 -21.27
N LYS A 68 -5.82 13.76 -20.86
CA LYS A 68 -7.00 14.16 -21.65
C LYS A 68 -7.05 15.67 -21.84
N ALA A 69 -6.88 16.44 -20.76
CA ALA A 69 -6.87 17.90 -20.83
C ALA A 69 -5.72 18.45 -21.69
N LEU A 70 -4.52 17.86 -21.60
CA LEU A 70 -3.38 18.23 -22.46
C LEU A 70 -3.64 17.93 -23.95
N ARG A 71 -4.22 16.77 -24.27
CA ARG A 71 -4.57 16.44 -25.67
C ARG A 71 -5.64 17.36 -26.25
N GLU A 72 -6.64 17.71 -25.43
CA GLU A 72 -7.66 18.68 -25.83
C GLU A 72 -7.03 20.05 -26.11
N ALA A 73 -6.10 20.50 -25.24
CA ALA A 73 -5.36 21.74 -25.44
C ALA A 73 -4.53 21.71 -26.74
N ASP A 74 -3.85 20.60 -27.06
CA ASP A 74 -3.12 20.47 -28.33
C ASP A 74 -4.07 20.49 -29.54
N GLN A 75 -5.24 19.85 -29.43
CA GLN A 75 -6.23 19.84 -30.48
C GLN A 75 -6.74 21.26 -30.79
N LEU A 76 -7.11 22.03 -29.77
CA LEU A 76 -7.54 23.42 -29.93
C LEU A 76 -6.47 24.29 -30.61
N LEU A 77 -5.19 24.09 -30.25
CA LEU A 77 -4.07 24.80 -30.88
C LEU A 77 -3.85 24.36 -32.34
N SER A 78 -4.13 23.09 -32.67
CA SER A 78 -3.96 22.54 -34.01
C SER A 78 -4.98 23.10 -35.01
N GLU A 79 -6.19 23.42 -34.56
CA GLU A 79 -7.29 23.90 -35.41
C GLU A 79 -7.02 25.28 -36.04
N ASN A 80 -6.11 26.09 -35.49
CA ASN A 80 -5.79 27.43 -36.00
C ASN A 80 -4.44 27.56 -36.70
N ALA A 81 -3.60 26.53 -36.71
CA ALA A 81 -2.34 26.46 -37.48
C ALA A 81 -1.39 27.70 -37.38
N SER A 82 -1.50 28.56 -36.37
CA SER A 82 -0.63 29.72 -36.22
C SER A 82 0.77 29.29 -35.76
N ALA A 83 1.80 29.68 -36.51
CA ALA A 83 3.20 29.33 -36.24
C ALA A 83 3.68 29.79 -34.84
N ASN A 84 3.04 30.82 -34.27
CA ASN A 84 3.32 31.35 -32.93
C ASN A 84 3.09 30.33 -31.81
N TYR A 85 2.23 29.33 -32.01
CA TYR A 85 1.90 28.32 -31.00
C TYR A 85 2.70 27.03 -31.11
N LEU A 86 3.56 26.87 -32.11
CA LEU A 86 4.42 25.70 -32.26
C LEU A 86 5.26 25.39 -31.01
N PRO A 87 5.89 26.38 -30.34
CA PRO A 87 6.62 26.12 -29.10
C PRO A 87 5.73 25.58 -27.96
N VAL A 88 4.47 26.02 -27.90
CA VAL A 88 3.51 25.55 -26.90
C VAL A 88 3.13 24.10 -27.15
N ARG A 89 2.82 23.75 -28.42
CA ARG A 89 2.50 22.37 -28.81
C ARG A 89 3.66 21.41 -28.57
N GLN A 90 4.88 21.83 -28.86
CA GLN A 90 6.08 21.04 -28.55
C GLN A 90 6.20 20.79 -27.05
N GLN A 91 5.89 21.79 -26.22
CA GLN A 91 5.92 21.62 -24.77
C GLN A 91 4.79 20.73 -24.27
N ILE A 92 3.58 20.81 -24.84
CA ILE A 92 2.48 19.88 -24.52
C ILE A 92 2.89 18.43 -24.84
N ALA A 93 3.57 18.20 -25.97
CA ALA A 93 4.09 16.87 -26.31
C ALA A 93 5.12 16.37 -25.28
N ASN A 94 6.01 17.24 -24.80
CA ASN A 94 6.96 16.90 -23.73
C ASN A 94 6.23 16.55 -22.41
N ASP A 95 5.23 17.35 -22.03
CA ASP A 95 4.44 17.13 -20.82
C ASP A 95 3.64 15.82 -20.91
N LEU A 96 3.07 15.49 -22.07
CA LEU A 96 2.41 14.20 -22.34
C LEU A 96 3.38 13.03 -22.23
N ALA A 97 4.59 13.14 -22.80
CA ALA A 97 5.61 12.11 -22.68
C ALA A 97 6.05 11.90 -21.23
N ALA A 98 6.16 12.98 -20.44
CA ALA A 98 6.47 12.90 -19.01
C ALA A 98 5.37 12.18 -18.23
N LEU A 99 4.10 12.44 -18.55
CA LEU A 99 2.97 11.71 -17.97
C LEU A 99 3.02 10.20 -18.34
N GLU A 100 3.28 9.88 -19.60
CA GLU A 100 3.33 8.50 -20.06
C GLU A 100 4.45 7.69 -19.41
N ALA A 101 5.58 8.32 -19.12
CA ALA A 101 6.72 7.73 -18.41
C ALA A 101 6.45 7.45 -16.91
N MET A 102 5.35 7.98 -16.33
CA MET A 102 4.97 7.65 -14.96
C MET A 102 4.56 6.19 -14.84
N ASP A 103 5.28 5.45 -13.98
CA ASP A 103 4.88 4.09 -13.62
C ASP A 103 3.74 4.14 -12.60
N ILE A 104 2.54 3.74 -13.01
CA ILE A 104 1.35 3.75 -12.15
C ILE A 104 1.08 2.33 -11.65
N PRO A 105 1.11 2.10 -10.32
CA PRO A 105 0.81 0.80 -9.75
C PRO A 105 -0.63 0.40 -10.09
N LYS A 106 -0.81 -0.80 -10.63
CA LYS A 106 -2.14 -1.36 -10.93
C LYS A 106 -2.81 -1.82 -9.63
N ILE A 107 -3.46 -0.89 -8.92
CA ILE A 107 -4.10 -1.15 -7.62
C ILE A 107 -5.08 -2.34 -7.66
N SER A 108 -5.82 -2.52 -8.75
CA SER A 108 -6.71 -3.68 -8.93
C SER A 108 -5.95 -5.01 -8.90
N LEU A 109 -4.79 -5.08 -9.57
CA LEU A 109 -3.95 -6.27 -9.60
C LEU A 109 -3.34 -6.54 -8.21
N ILE A 110 -2.86 -5.51 -7.52
CA ILE A 110 -2.33 -5.61 -6.15
C ILE A 110 -3.41 -6.13 -5.19
N SER A 111 -4.61 -5.57 -5.28
CA SER A 111 -5.80 -5.98 -4.52
C SER A 111 -6.15 -7.46 -4.77
N GLN A 112 -6.06 -7.92 -6.01
CA GLN A 112 -6.28 -9.32 -6.37
C GLN A 112 -5.18 -10.24 -5.82
N GLN A 113 -3.90 -9.84 -5.89
CA GLN A 113 -2.79 -10.59 -5.32
C GLN A 113 -2.94 -10.75 -3.80
N ILE A 114 -3.31 -9.68 -3.09
CA ILE A 114 -3.58 -9.74 -1.64
C ILE A 114 -4.75 -10.70 -1.35
N THR A 115 -5.81 -10.67 -2.16
CA THR A 115 -6.95 -11.59 -2.02
C THR A 115 -6.54 -13.05 -2.23
N VAL A 116 -5.69 -13.33 -3.24
CA VAL A 116 -5.14 -14.66 -3.48
C VAL A 116 -4.28 -15.12 -2.31
N LEU A 117 -3.44 -14.24 -1.77
CA LEU A 117 -2.61 -14.51 -0.60
C LEU A 117 -3.46 -14.89 0.62
N GLY A 118 -4.55 -14.16 0.86
CA GLY A 118 -5.53 -14.46 1.91
C GLY A 118 -6.17 -15.85 1.78
N ARG A 119 -6.38 -16.34 0.55
CA ARG A 119 -6.93 -17.69 0.30
C ARG A 119 -5.88 -18.80 0.39
N GLN A 120 -4.62 -18.49 0.17
CA GLN A 120 -3.51 -19.44 0.34
C GLN A 120 -3.25 -19.73 1.81
N LEU A 121 -3.52 -18.75 2.68
CA LEU A 121 -3.53 -18.96 4.11
C LEU A 121 -4.65 -19.93 4.48
N LYS A 122 -4.26 -21.10 4.98
CA LYS A 122 -5.18 -22.08 5.55
C LYS A 122 -5.10 -21.96 7.07
N PRO A 123 -6.22 -22.07 7.79
CA PRO A 123 -6.15 -22.27 9.22
C PRO A 123 -5.31 -23.54 9.46
N VAL A 124 -4.28 -23.44 10.31
CA VAL A 124 -3.39 -24.57 10.62
C VAL A 124 -4.13 -25.51 11.57
N ILE A 125 -5.18 -26.15 11.06
CA ILE A 125 -5.84 -27.29 11.68
C ILE A 125 -5.11 -28.50 11.10
N LYS A 126 -3.97 -28.87 11.68
CA LYS A 126 -3.46 -30.22 11.45
C LYS A 126 -4.20 -31.10 12.43
N ASP A 127 -4.97 -32.05 11.89
CA ASP A 127 -5.49 -33.20 12.61
C ASP A 127 -4.39 -33.70 13.55
N VAL A 128 -4.65 -33.59 14.85
CA VAL A 128 -3.90 -34.35 15.84
C VAL A 128 -4.22 -35.81 15.52
N PRO A 129 -3.27 -36.65 15.08
CA PRO A 129 -3.49 -38.06 15.22
C PRO A 129 -3.60 -38.25 16.73
N GLU A 130 -4.76 -38.68 17.21
CA GLU A 130 -4.89 -39.23 18.55
C GLU A 130 -3.90 -40.39 18.63
N THR A 131 -2.67 -40.11 19.06
CA THR A 131 -1.81 -41.14 19.60
C THR A 131 -2.39 -41.50 20.94
N GLU A 132 -3.42 -42.34 20.89
CA GLU A 132 -3.63 -43.36 21.90
C GLU A 132 -2.31 -44.12 22.03
N THR A 133 -1.53 -43.78 23.04
CA THR A 133 -0.51 -44.69 23.57
C THR A 133 -0.48 -44.55 25.07
N ASP A 134 -1.29 -45.41 25.68
CA ASP A 134 -0.94 -46.22 26.83
C ASP A 134 -0.30 -45.53 28.04
N SER A 135 -1.18 -45.30 29.00
CA SER A 135 -0.97 -45.70 30.40
C SER A 135 0.11 -46.77 30.58
N LYS A 136 1.34 -46.37 30.89
CA LYS A 136 2.26 -47.18 31.69
C LYS A 136 2.74 -46.40 32.89
N LYS A 137 1.94 -46.54 33.93
CA LYS A 137 2.31 -46.53 35.35
C LYS A 137 3.67 -47.23 35.53
N ALA A 138 4.73 -46.44 35.68
CA ALA A 138 6.01 -46.93 36.20
C ALA A 138 5.96 -46.84 37.72
N THR A 139 5.59 -47.98 38.29
CA THR A 139 5.64 -48.33 39.70
C THR A 139 7.02 -48.03 40.28
N THR A 140 7.00 -47.38 41.44
CA THR A 140 8.13 -47.26 42.34
C THR A 140 8.64 -48.64 42.76
N THR A 141 9.95 -48.89 42.68
CA THR A 141 10.61 -49.95 43.45
C THR A 141 12.03 -49.50 43.81
N PRO A 142 12.45 -49.62 45.08
CA PRO A 142 13.72 -49.11 45.58
C PRO A 142 14.85 -50.16 45.48
N PRO A 143 16.13 -49.77 45.55
CA PRO A 143 17.18 -50.65 46.02
C PRO A 143 17.57 -50.32 47.46
N ASP A 144 17.42 -51.32 48.31
CA ASP A 144 18.12 -51.46 49.58
C ASP A 144 19.57 -51.91 49.30
N ASN A 145 20.55 -51.27 49.95
CA ASN A 145 21.74 -51.94 50.49
C ASN A 145 22.64 -50.95 51.25
N HIS A 146 22.65 -51.15 52.57
CA HIS A 146 23.78 -51.14 53.51
C HIS A 146 25.09 -50.42 53.10
N GLU A 147 25.53 -49.43 53.89
CA GLU A 147 26.52 -49.62 54.97
C GLU A 147 26.86 -48.30 55.70
N LYS A 148 27.16 -48.44 56.99
CA LYS A 148 27.51 -47.36 57.92
C LYS A 148 28.96 -46.92 57.72
N THR A 149 29.21 -45.62 57.59
CA THR A 149 30.39 -44.99 58.21
C THR A 149 30.03 -43.61 58.72
N ALA A 150 30.17 -43.44 60.03
CA ALA A 150 29.99 -42.19 60.72
C ALA A 150 31.15 -41.24 60.42
N THR A 151 30.89 -40.16 59.69
CA THR A 151 31.67 -38.91 59.77
C THR A 151 30.94 -37.77 59.05
N SER A 152 30.91 -36.61 59.72
CA SER A 152 30.54 -35.29 59.18
C SER A 152 29.08 -35.06 58.77
N GLN A 153 28.24 -34.76 59.77
CA GLN A 153 26.89 -34.22 59.54
C GLN A 153 26.91 -32.80 58.94
N TRP A 154 28.07 -32.16 58.74
CA TRP A 154 28.17 -30.81 58.18
C TRP A 154 28.33 -30.79 56.65
N ASP A 155 28.93 -31.84 56.06
CA ASP A 155 29.11 -31.94 54.61
C ASP A 155 27.82 -32.33 53.88
N ASN A 156 26.90 -33.04 54.55
CA ASN A 156 25.61 -33.43 53.99
C ASN A 156 24.63 -32.25 53.81
N TYR A 157 24.77 -31.16 54.57
CA TYR A 157 23.95 -29.96 54.38
C TYR A 157 24.48 -29.07 53.25
N LYS A 158 25.80 -28.96 53.09
CA LYS A 158 26.39 -28.23 51.95
C LYS A 158 26.07 -28.90 50.62
N ASN A 159 26.13 -30.23 50.55
CA ASN A 159 25.82 -30.96 49.32
C ASN A 159 24.32 -30.90 48.96
N LYS A 160 23.42 -30.84 49.97
CA LYS A 160 21.97 -30.62 49.74
C LYS A 160 21.64 -29.18 49.33
N ALA A 161 22.38 -28.18 49.83
CA ALA A 161 22.19 -26.80 49.40
C ALA A 161 22.68 -26.57 47.96
N THR A 162 23.79 -27.20 47.56
CA THR A 162 24.28 -27.14 46.18
C THR A 162 23.44 -27.95 45.20
N SER A 163 22.80 -29.06 45.62
CA SER A 163 21.88 -29.79 44.74
C SER A 163 20.59 -29.00 44.50
N LEU A 164 20.08 -28.27 45.51
CA LEU A 164 18.90 -27.42 45.36
C LEU A 164 19.18 -26.13 44.58
N LEU A 165 20.40 -25.60 44.59
CA LEU A 165 20.77 -24.43 43.76
C LEU A 165 21.09 -24.81 42.30
N ASN A 166 21.62 -26.01 42.03
CA ASN A 166 21.82 -26.49 40.66
C ASN A 166 20.52 -26.93 39.98
N ASP A 167 19.51 -27.40 40.73
CA ASP A 167 18.16 -27.68 40.21
C ASP A 167 17.32 -26.42 39.93
N ALA A 168 17.76 -25.25 40.43
CA ALA A 168 17.05 -23.97 40.24
C ALA A 168 17.63 -23.10 39.11
N LEU A 169 18.71 -23.53 38.46
CA LEU A 169 19.29 -22.85 37.30
C LEU A 169 18.99 -23.65 36.03
N ILE A 170 17.73 -23.56 35.58
CA ILE A 170 17.37 -23.89 34.21
C ILE A 170 18.02 -22.83 33.31
N ILE A 171 19.26 -23.08 32.88
CA ILE A 171 19.83 -22.39 31.72
C ILE A 171 19.02 -22.89 30.53
N ARG A 172 17.89 -22.22 30.26
CA ARG A 172 17.10 -22.46 29.05
C ARG A 172 17.90 -21.90 27.89
N GLN A 173 18.79 -22.72 27.34
CA GLN A 173 19.33 -22.49 26.02
C GLN A 173 18.14 -22.34 25.07
N LEU A 174 18.10 -21.21 24.39
CA LEU A 174 17.09 -20.86 23.39
C LEU A 174 17.37 -21.65 22.10
N ASP A 175 17.47 -22.97 22.21
CA ASP A 175 17.64 -23.85 21.06
C ASP A 175 16.28 -24.43 20.68
N LYS A 176 15.73 -23.88 19.58
CA LYS A 176 14.87 -24.58 18.60
C LYS A 176 14.05 -25.77 19.12
N SER A 177 13.09 -25.55 20.02
CA SER A 177 12.00 -26.51 20.25
C SER A 177 10.75 -25.88 20.90
N LEU A 178 10.41 -24.64 20.54
CA LEU A 178 9.11 -24.02 20.90
C LEU A 178 8.08 -24.10 19.76
N ASN A 179 8.37 -24.83 18.68
CA ASN A 179 7.46 -24.96 17.54
C ASN A 179 6.34 -26.01 17.75
N ASN A 180 6.32 -26.73 18.88
CA ASN A 180 5.37 -27.82 19.11
C ASN A 180 4.27 -27.56 20.15
N GLU A 181 4.15 -26.34 20.67
CA GLU A 181 3.10 -26.02 21.67
C GLU A 181 2.43 -24.66 21.44
N LEU A 182 2.41 -24.17 20.20
CA LEU A 182 1.37 -23.20 19.86
C LEU A 182 0.04 -23.95 19.95
N SER A 183 -0.75 -23.64 20.98
CA SER A 183 -2.08 -24.19 21.16
C SER A 183 -2.90 -23.97 19.88
N ILE A 184 -3.82 -24.89 19.59
CA ILE A 184 -4.67 -24.80 18.39
C ILE A 184 -5.39 -23.45 18.36
N GLU A 185 -5.80 -22.97 19.53
CA GLU A 185 -6.46 -21.67 19.73
C GLU A 185 -5.54 -20.49 19.37
N ALA A 186 -4.25 -20.55 19.72
CA ALA A 186 -3.28 -19.50 19.35
C ALA A 186 -3.09 -19.41 17.83
N ARG A 187 -3.14 -20.55 17.13
CA ARG A 187 -3.04 -20.61 15.66
C ARG A 187 -4.29 -20.08 14.97
N GLU A 188 -5.48 -20.36 15.52
CA GLU A 188 -6.73 -19.80 15.01
C GLU A 188 -6.78 -18.28 15.18
N GLN A 189 -6.36 -17.75 16.34
CA GLN A 189 -6.28 -16.32 16.58
C GLN A 189 -5.27 -15.64 15.63
N ALA A 190 -4.11 -16.26 15.42
CA ALA A 190 -3.12 -15.76 14.46
C ALA A 190 -3.67 -15.72 13.03
N TYR A 191 -4.44 -16.73 12.62
CA TYR A 191 -5.11 -16.74 11.32
C TYR A 191 -6.12 -15.60 11.17
N GLN A 192 -7.00 -15.39 12.17
CA GLN A 192 -7.97 -14.30 12.15
C GLN A 192 -7.29 -12.91 12.10
N LEU A 193 -6.25 -12.72 12.92
CA LEU A 193 -5.45 -11.49 12.91
C LEU A 193 -4.83 -11.27 11.53
N LEU A 194 -4.31 -12.32 10.90
CA LEU A 194 -3.67 -12.22 9.59
C LEU A 194 -4.66 -11.88 8.48
N GLN A 195 -5.87 -12.45 8.51
CA GLN A 195 -6.94 -12.05 7.59
C GLN A 195 -7.27 -10.58 7.73
N LEU A 196 -7.47 -10.10 8.97
CA LEU A 196 -7.71 -8.69 9.24
C LEU A 196 -6.55 -7.81 8.73
N ARG A 197 -5.31 -8.24 8.94
CA ARG A 197 -4.13 -7.52 8.48
C ARG A 197 -4.06 -7.44 6.95
N LEU A 198 -4.44 -8.49 6.24
CA LEU A 198 -4.50 -8.50 4.77
C LEU A 198 -5.61 -7.60 4.23
N GLU A 199 -6.78 -7.58 4.87
CA GLU A 199 -7.84 -6.64 4.51
C GLU A 199 -7.40 -5.18 4.75
N ALA A 200 -6.74 -4.91 5.88
CA ALA A 200 -6.15 -3.60 6.15
C ALA A 200 -5.07 -3.23 5.11
N LEU A 201 -4.20 -4.17 4.72
CA LEU A 201 -3.21 -3.99 3.67
C LEU A 201 -3.85 -3.60 2.34
N ARG A 202 -4.96 -4.29 1.99
CA ARG A 202 -5.74 -3.99 0.78
C ARG A 202 -6.34 -2.59 0.81
N LEU A 203 -6.89 -2.17 1.95
CA LEU A 203 -7.40 -0.80 2.13
C LEU A 203 -6.28 0.25 1.98
N MET A 204 -5.11 0.00 2.57
CA MET A 204 -3.96 0.89 2.42
C MET A 204 -3.49 1.00 0.96
N ALA A 205 -3.50 -0.10 0.21
CA ALA A 205 -3.21 -0.10 -1.22
C ALA A 205 -4.25 0.73 -2.01
N LEU A 206 -5.54 0.57 -1.70
CA LEU A 206 -6.62 1.34 -2.33
C LEU A 206 -6.53 2.85 -2.04
N GLN A 207 -6.06 3.20 -0.85
CA GLN A 207 -5.86 4.60 -0.42
C GLN A 207 -4.47 5.15 -0.80
N GLN A 208 -3.65 4.38 -1.52
CA GLN A 208 -2.28 4.75 -1.92
C GLN A 208 -1.39 5.20 -0.75
N GLN A 209 -1.61 4.63 0.44
CA GLN A 209 -0.84 4.94 1.64
C GLN A 209 0.48 4.15 1.67
N ASP A 210 1.43 4.56 0.82
CA ASP A 210 2.68 3.82 0.56
C ASP A 210 3.44 3.42 1.84
N LYS A 211 3.71 4.37 2.75
CA LYS A 211 4.42 4.09 4.01
C LYS A 211 3.68 3.12 4.93
N ALA A 212 2.36 3.26 5.03
CA ALA A 212 1.53 2.41 5.89
C ALA A 212 1.44 0.98 5.30
N TYR A 213 1.31 0.90 3.98
CA TYR A 213 1.29 -0.35 3.22
C TYR A 213 2.57 -1.18 3.45
N HIS A 214 3.75 -0.58 3.28
CA HIS A 214 5.03 -1.27 3.49
C HIS A 214 5.19 -1.74 4.94
N ARG A 215 4.85 -0.89 5.92
CA ARG A 215 4.86 -1.28 7.35
C ARG A 215 3.91 -2.44 7.63
N GLN A 216 2.72 -2.44 7.02
CA GLN A 216 1.76 -3.52 7.19
C GLN A 216 2.26 -4.85 6.60
N ILE A 217 2.98 -4.81 5.47
CA ILE A 217 3.64 -5.99 4.90
C ILE A 217 4.68 -6.57 5.88
N GLU A 218 5.49 -5.72 6.52
CA GLU A 218 6.46 -6.16 7.52
C GLU A 218 5.77 -6.88 8.69
N LEU A 219 4.70 -6.29 9.24
CA LEU A 219 3.93 -6.89 10.33
C LEU A 219 3.29 -8.23 9.92
N ILE A 220 2.85 -8.35 8.68
CA ILE A 220 2.33 -9.60 8.11
C ILE A 220 3.46 -10.63 8.02
N ARG A 221 4.64 -10.24 7.52
CA ARG A 221 5.82 -11.11 7.42
C ARG A 221 6.23 -11.64 8.79
N ASP A 222 6.30 -10.77 9.80
CA ASP A 222 6.63 -11.13 11.17
C ASP A 222 5.62 -12.13 11.75
N THR A 223 4.32 -11.84 11.57
CA THR A 223 3.23 -12.73 12.03
C THR A 223 3.32 -14.10 11.36
N VAL A 224 3.56 -14.16 10.04
CA VAL A 224 3.69 -15.45 9.34
C VAL A 224 4.94 -16.20 9.82
N SER A 225 6.06 -15.52 10.04
CA SER A 225 7.28 -16.15 10.54
C SER A 225 7.14 -16.74 11.95
N ALA A 226 6.31 -16.13 12.79
CA ALA A 226 6.10 -16.54 14.18
C ALA A 226 5.13 -17.71 14.34
N TYR A 227 4.09 -17.80 13.50
CA TYR A 227 2.97 -18.73 13.69
C TYR A 227 2.85 -19.83 12.62
N TYR A 228 3.53 -19.72 11.48
CA TYR A 228 3.42 -20.68 10.37
C TYR A 228 4.69 -21.51 10.18
N PRO A 229 4.56 -22.75 9.67
CA PRO A 229 5.70 -23.59 9.34
C PRO A 229 6.56 -22.97 8.22
N PRO A 230 7.87 -23.26 8.19
CA PRO A 230 8.82 -22.62 7.27
C PRO A 230 8.47 -22.80 5.79
N GLU A 231 7.88 -23.94 5.40
CA GLU A 231 7.46 -24.19 4.01
C GLU A 231 6.38 -23.21 3.52
N GLN A 232 5.40 -22.92 4.39
CA GLN A 232 4.35 -21.96 4.07
C GLN A 232 4.88 -20.53 4.11
N PHE A 233 5.75 -20.23 5.08
CA PHE A 233 6.45 -18.94 5.15
C PHE A 233 7.25 -18.64 3.88
N ILE A 234 7.99 -19.60 3.31
CA ILE A 234 8.75 -19.38 2.07
C ILE A 234 7.83 -19.02 0.90
N THR A 235 6.68 -19.69 0.77
CA THR A 235 5.72 -19.45 -0.31
C THR A 235 5.05 -18.08 -0.18
N ILE A 236 4.57 -17.76 1.02
CA ILE A 236 3.94 -16.48 1.35
C ILE A 236 4.95 -15.33 1.26
N GLY A 237 6.17 -15.56 1.76
CA GLY A 237 7.26 -14.61 1.77
C GLY A 237 7.60 -14.10 0.38
N LYS A 238 7.70 -14.99 -0.62
CA LYS A 238 7.92 -14.57 -2.03
C LYS A 238 6.84 -13.63 -2.55
N THR A 239 5.57 -13.88 -2.24
CA THR A 239 4.47 -13.00 -2.65
C THR A 239 4.54 -11.67 -1.91
N LEU A 240 4.87 -11.68 -0.61
CA LEU A 240 5.08 -10.45 0.17
C LEU A 240 6.27 -9.64 -0.35
N ASP A 241 7.35 -10.29 -0.78
CA ASP A 241 8.51 -9.62 -1.39
C ASP A 241 8.10 -8.90 -2.68
N GLN A 242 7.33 -9.56 -3.55
CA GLN A 242 6.78 -8.94 -4.75
C GLN A 242 5.92 -7.72 -4.40
N LEU A 243 5.02 -7.85 -3.42
CA LEU A 243 4.19 -6.74 -2.95
C LEU A 243 5.01 -5.61 -2.33
N THR A 244 6.14 -5.91 -1.69
CA THR A 244 7.06 -4.91 -1.10
C THR A 244 7.79 -4.09 -2.17
N THR A 245 7.94 -4.60 -3.39
CA THR A 245 8.60 -3.83 -4.48
C THR A 245 7.69 -2.80 -5.14
N VAL A 246 6.39 -2.83 -4.82
CA VAL A 246 5.40 -1.95 -5.44
C VAL A 246 5.46 -0.57 -4.80
N ASN A 247 5.81 0.45 -5.60
CA ASN A 247 5.66 1.84 -5.19
C ASN A 247 4.20 2.29 -5.41
N LEU A 248 3.49 2.60 -4.32
CA LEU A 248 2.12 3.09 -4.37
C LEU A 248 2.00 4.60 -4.61
N SER A 249 3.10 5.35 -4.45
CA SER A 249 3.16 6.80 -4.59
C SER A 249 4.35 7.21 -5.47
N PRO A 250 4.28 6.94 -6.79
CA PRO A 250 5.32 7.36 -7.73
C PRO A 250 5.46 8.89 -7.74
N PRO A 251 6.68 9.42 -7.99
CA PRO A 251 6.88 10.86 -8.08
C PRO A 251 6.06 11.44 -9.23
N ILE A 252 5.39 12.57 -8.94
CA ILE A 252 4.58 13.30 -9.92
C ILE A 252 5.53 14.21 -10.75
N PRO A 253 5.55 14.09 -12.08
CA PRO A 253 6.35 14.96 -12.93
C PRO A 253 5.74 16.37 -12.97
N ASP A 254 6.59 17.37 -13.18
CA ASP A 254 6.15 18.74 -13.42
C ASP A 254 5.69 18.90 -14.88
N ILE A 255 4.42 19.25 -15.07
CA ILE A 255 3.81 19.52 -16.38
C ILE A 255 3.39 21.00 -16.54
N SER A 256 4.01 21.90 -15.77
CA SER A 256 3.73 23.34 -15.84
C SER A 256 4.40 24.02 -17.04
N GLY A 257 5.29 23.31 -17.74
CA GLY A 257 6.04 23.82 -18.89
C GLY A 257 5.13 24.36 -19.99
N SER A 258 4.07 23.62 -20.34
CA SER A 258 3.13 24.03 -21.41
C SER A 258 2.43 25.34 -21.07
N GLN A 259 2.03 25.53 -19.81
CA GLN A 259 1.42 26.78 -19.37
C GLN A 259 2.40 27.96 -19.47
N GLN A 260 3.66 27.75 -19.05
CA GLN A 260 4.69 28.79 -19.16
C GLN A 260 4.99 29.14 -20.62
N ALA A 261 5.02 28.14 -21.51
CA ALA A 261 5.20 28.34 -22.94
C ALA A 261 4.05 29.17 -23.54
N LEU A 262 2.80 28.86 -23.15
CA LEU A 262 1.62 29.61 -23.59
C LEU A 262 1.67 31.08 -23.15
N GLN A 263 2.05 31.35 -21.90
CA GLN A 263 2.20 32.72 -21.38
C GLN A 263 3.27 33.50 -22.15
N LYS A 264 4.39 32.86 -22.49
CA LYS A 264 5.46 33.47 -23.29
C LYS A 264 5.00 33.80 -24.71
N ALA A 265 4.24 32.91 -25.34
CA ALA A 265 3.68 33.14 -26.67
C ALA A 265 2.76 34.37 -26.68
N ARG A 266 1.88 34.52 -25.68
CA ARG A 266 1.01 35.70 -25.53
C ARG A 266 1.79 37.00 -25.38
N LEU A 267 2.85 37.00 -24.57
CA LEU A 267 3.68 38.18 -24.35
C LEU A 267 4.52 38.59 -25.58
N ALA A 268 4.70 37.67 -26.54
CA ALA A 268 5.34 37.95 -27.81
C ALA A 268 4.36 38.61 -28.80
N GLU A 269 3.10 38.17 -28.82
CA GLU A 269 2.04 38.74 -29.67
C GLU A 269 1.67 40.17 -29.27
N VAL A 270 1.59 40.48 -27.97
CA VAL A 270 1.27 41.84 -27.48
C VAL A 270 2.37 42.87 -27.79
N ARG A 271 3.59 42.42 -28.16
CA ARG A 271 4.74 43.29 -28.45
C ARG A 271 4.94 43.59 -29.94
N GLN A 272 4.17 42.95 -30.83
CA GLN A 272 4.18 43.20 -32.27
C GLN A 272 3.05 44.17 -32.65
#